data_AF-A0A800ERZ0-F1
#
_entry.id   AF-A0A800ERZ0-F1
#
_cell.length_a   1.000
_cell.length_b   1.000
_cell.length_c   1.000
_cell.angle_alpha   90.00
_cell.angle_beta   90.00
_cell.angle_gamma   90.00
#
_symmetry.space_group_name_H-M   'P 1'
#
loop_
_entity.id
_entity.type
_entity.pdbx_description
1 polymer ?
#
loop_
_entity_poly.entity_id
_entity_poly.type
_entity_poly.pdbx_seq_one_letter_code
_entity_poly.pdbx_strand_id
1 'polypeptide(L)'
;PNPYDMIDLWTFDHYHASTHGYYLEALVVFGNVTGVDPMALGGRECSGLELGMSRGQAQALQQVAHDELVAAGVSLRMSAVALSGGNACA
;
A
#
# COMPACT_ATOMS: atom_id res chain seq x y z
N PRO A 1 0.77 8.72 20.89
CA PRO A 1 0.30 7.55 20.10
C PRO A 1 -0.25 6.48 21.04
N ASN A 2 -1.46 5.97 20.78
CA ASN A 2 -1.98 4.80 21.50
C ASN A 2 -1.26 3.55 20.94
N PRO A 3 -0.69 2.66 21.77
CA PRO A 3 0.02 1.48 21.29
C PRO A 3 -0.82 0.52 20.42
N TYR A 4 -2.15 0.63 20.48
CA TYR A 4 -3.07 -0.12 19.61
C TYR A 4 -3.29 0.50 18.22
N ASP A 5 -2.68 1.66 17.93
CA ASP A 5 -2.78 2.32 16.61
C ASP A 5 -1.72 1.81 15.61
N MET A 6 -0.85 0.87 16.01
CA MET A 6 0.20 0.32 15.15
C MET A 6 -0.33 -0.86 14.31
N ILE A 7 0.07 -0.91 13.05
CA ILE A 7 -0.24 -2.01 12.14
C ILE A 7 0.78 -3.14 12.40
N ASP A 8 0.29 -4.34 12.70
CA ASP A 8 1.13 -5.54 12.73
C ASP A 8 1.31 -6.11 11.31
N LEU A 9 2.54 -6.18 10.86
CA LEU A 9 2.90 -6.70 9.53
C LEU A 9 3.06 -8.22 9.51
N TRP A 10 3.02 -8.89 10.67
CA TRP A 10 3.19 -10.33 10.79
C TRP A 10 1.90 -11.04 11.17
N THR A 11 1.73 -12.27 10.71
CA THR A 11 0.65 -13.14 11.18
C THR A 11 1.03 -13.80 12.52
N PHE A 12 0.15 -14.64 13.05
CA PHE A 12 0.27 -15.28 14.37
C PHE A 12 1.57 -16.06 14.60
N ASP A 13 2.26 -16.48 13.55
CA ASP A 13 3.50 -17.26 13.62
C ASP A 13 4.78 -16.41 13.58
N HIS A 14 4.66 -15.09 13.41
CA HIS A 14 5.77 -14.15 13.27
C HIS A 14 6.81 -14.53 12.21
N TYR A 15 6.39 -15.32 11.21
CA TYR A 15 7.24 -15.74 10.09
C TYR A 15 6.60 -15.38 8.75
N HIS A 16 5.28 -15.52 8.64
CA HIS A 16 4.54 -15.06 7.47
C HIS A 16 3.99 -13.66 7.68
N ALA A 17 3.79 -12.94 6.57
CA ALA A 17 3.18 -11.64 6.61
C ALA A 17 1.69 -11.74 7.01
N SER A 18 1.21 -10.72 7.72
CA SER A 18 -0.23 -10.49 7.90
C SER A 18 -0.86 -10.06 6.57
N THR A 19 -2.18 -9.91 6.53
CA THR A 19 -2.85 -9.29 5.38
C THR A 19 -2.27 -7.91 5.04
N HIS A 20 -1.90 -7.12 6.06
CA HIS A 20 -1.25 -5.83 5.88
C HIS A 20 0.18 -5.98 5.31
N GLY A 21 0.95 -6.94 5.82
CA GLY A 21 2.30 -7.21 5.31
C GLY A 21 2.31 -7.71 3.86
N TYR A 22 1.40 -8.62 3.49
CA TYR A 22 1.29 -9.09 2.11
C TYR A 22 0.81 -8.00 1.15
N TYR A 23 -0.10 -7.13 1.60
CA TYR A 23 -0.51 -5.96 0.82
C TYR A 23 0.66 -4.99 0.62
N LEU A 24 1.46 -4.72 1.65
CA LEU A 24 2.66 -3.91 1.55
C LEU A 24 3.64 -4.48 0.52
N GLU A 25 3.92 -5.78 0.58
CA GLU A 25 4.78 -6.45 -0.39
C GLU A 25 4.20 -6.35 -1.81
N ALA A 26 2.89 -6.53 -1.97
CA ALA A 26 2.23 -6.37 -3.26
C ALA A 26 2.38 -4.95 -3.83
N LEU A 27 2.34 -3.91 -3.00
CA LEU A 27 2.57 -2.52 -3.40
C LEU A 27 4.01 -2.28 -3.86
N VAL A 28 4.99 -2.87 -3.16
CA VAL A 28 6.41 -2.80 -3.53
C VAL A 28 6.65 -3.51 -4.87
N VAL A 29 6.08 -4.71 -5.05
CA VAL A 29 6.13 -5.44 -6.34
C VAL A 29 5.45 -4.63 -7.45
N PHE A 30 4.27 -4.06 -7.18
CA PHE A 30 3.56 -3.21 -8.13
C PHE A 30 4.42 -2.04 -8.61
N GLY A 31 5.05 -1.30 -7.69
CA GLY A 31 5.93 -0.19 -8.05
C GLY A 31 7.17 -0.63 -8.83
N ASN A 32 7.82 -1.72 -8.42
CA ASN A 32 8.99 -2.26 -9.13
C ASN A 32 8.67 -2.73 -10.55
N VAL A 33 7.56 -3.45 -10.73
CA VAL A 33 7.20 -4.04 -12.02
C VAL A 33 6.63 -2.99 -12.97
N THR A 34 5.79 -2.08 -12.48
CA THR A 34 5.07 -1.13 -13.34
C THR A 34 5.80 0.21 -13.49
N GLY A 35 6.66 0.57 -12.52
CA GLY A 35 7.22 1.91 -12.36
C GLY A 35 6.17 2.97 -11.99
N VAL A 36 4.95 2.58 -11.62
CA VAL A 36 3.92 3.51 -11.14
C VAL A 36 4.06 3.66 -9.63
N ASP A 37 3.97 4.90 -9.16
CA ASP A 37 3.99 5.20 -7.73
C ASP A 37 2.80 4.52 -7.01
N PRO A 38 3.03 3.68 -5.97
CA PRO A 38 1.94 3.06 -5.21
C PRO A 38 0.95 4.07 -4.61
N MET A 39 1.38 5.30 -4.33
CA MET A 39 0.50 6.38 -3.84
C MET A 39 -0.57 6.79 -4.88
N ALA A 40 -0.37 6.44 -6.14
CA ALA A 40 -1.35 6.65 -7.21
C ALA A 40 -2.62 5.77 -7.04
N LEU A 41 -2.58 4.72 -6.21
CA LEU A 41 -3.76 3.90 -5.95
C LEU A 41 -4.77 4.65 -5.08
N GLY A 42 -4.27 5.36 -4.06
CA GLY A 42 -5.07 6.08 -3.08
C GLY A 42 -5.78 5.16 -2.09
N GLY A 43 -6.20 5.70 -0.95
CA GLY A 43 -6.81 4.92 0.13
C GLY A 43 -8.22 4.38 -0.15
N ARG A 44 -8.79 4.60 -1.34
CA ARG A 44 -10.11 4.06 -1.75
C ARG A 44 -10.02 2.90 -2.73
N GLU A 45 -8.81 2.45 -3.03
CA GLU A 45 -8.62 1.31 -3.92
C GLU A 45 -9.30 0.04 -3.36
N CYS A 46 -9.76 -0.84 -4.26
CA CYS A 46 -10.57 -2.00 -3.94
C CYS A 46 -9.92 -3.07 -3.05
N SER A 47 -8.70 -3.48 -3.37
CA SER A 47 -8.02 -4.62 -2.75
C SER A 47 -7.88 -4.42 -1.24
N GLY A 48 -7.44 -3.25 -0.79
CA GLY A 48 -7.27 -2.92 0.62
C GLY A 48 -8.60 -2.93 1.37
N LEU A 49 -9.67 -2.44 0.76
CA LEU A 49 -11.02 -2.48 1.34
C LEU A 49 -11.55 -3.92 1.42
N GLU A 50 -11.40 -4.71 0.36
CA GLU A 50 -11.79 -6.13 0.29
C GLU A 50 -11.00 -6.98 1.30
N LEU A 51 -9.76 -6.58 1.59
CA LEU A 51 -8.90 -7.18 2.62
C LEU A 51 -9.20 -6.68 4.04
N GLY A 52 -10.20 -5.81 4.23
CA GLY A 52 -10.66 -5.33 5.53
C GLY A 52 -9.86 -4.17 6.11
N MET A 53 -9.03 -3.49 5.31
CA MET A 53 -8.27 -2.32 5.75
C MET A 53 -9.15 -1.07 5.72
N SER A 54 -8.94 -0.19 6.70
CA SER A 54 -9.43 1.19 6.60
C SER A 54 -8.67 1.95 5.50
N ARG A 55 -9.30 3.02 4.99
CA ARG A 55 -8.67 3.91 3.99
C ARG A 55 -7.34 4.47 4.46
N GLY A 56 -7.24 4.78 5.75
CA GLY A 56 -6.01 5.29 6.37
C GLY A 56 -4.91 4.23 6.43
N GLN A 57 -5.24 2.98 6.73
CA GLN A 57 -4.27 1.87 6.71
C GLN A 57 -3.75 1.60 5.30
N ALA A 58 -4.65 1.51 4.30
CA ALA A 58 -4.24 1.32 2.90
C ALA A 58 -3.32 2.46 2.44
N GLN A 59 -3.67 3.72 2.71
CA GLN A 59 -2.85 4.88 2.36
C GLN A 59 -1.50 4.89 3.11
N ALA A 60 -1.48 4.52 4.39
CA ALA A 60 -0.24 4.43 5.16
C ALA A 60 0.71 3.38 4.56
N LEU A 61 0.20 2.21 4.18
CA LEU A 61 1.02 1.16 3.54
C LEU A 61 1.48 1.56 2.14
N GLN A 62 0.65 2.29 1.36
CA GLN A 62 1.08 2.89 0.09
C GLN A 62 2.22 3.87 0.27
N GLN A 63 2.20 4.68 1.34
CA GLN A 63 3.29 5.61 1.65
C GLN A 63 4.57 4.87 2.01
N VAL A 64 4.49 3.83 2.85
CA VAL A 64 5.66 3.00 3.18
C VAL A 64 6.25 2.37 1.91
N ALA A 65 5.42 1.79 1.04
CA ALA A 65 5.90 1.21 -0.21
C ALA A 65 6.59 2.25 -1.11
N HIS A 66 6.02 3.46 -1.22
CA HIS A 66 6.63 4.57 -1.93
C HIS A 66 8.02 4.91 -1.36
N ASP A 67 8.11 5.09 -0.05
CA ASP A 67 9.35 5.48 0.64
C ASP A 67 10.44 4.42 0.41
N GLU A 68 10.10 3.13 0.51
CA GLU A 68 11.02 2.02 0.26
C GLU A 68 11.52 1.98 -1.19
N LEU A 69 10.63 2.18 -2.16
CA LEU A 69 10.99 2.21 -3.58
C LEU A 69 11.89 3.41 -3.92
N VAL A 70 11.59 4.59 -3.36
CA VAL A 70 12.43 5.78 -3.51
C VAL A 70 13.80 5.57 -2.87
N ALA A 71 13.86 5.00 -1.66
CA ALA A 71 15.11 4.67 -0.99
C ALA A 71 15.95 3.66 -1.79
N ALA A 72 15.30 2.72 -2.47
CA ALA A 72 15.93 1.77 -3.38
C ALA A 72 16.34 2.36 -4.75
N GLY A 73 16.03 3.64 -5.02
CA GLY A 73 16.39 4.33 -6.27
C GLY A 73 15.50 3.98 -7.46
N VAL A 74 14.31 3.42 -7.22
CA VAL A 74 13.34 3.12 -8.28
C VAL A 74 12.77 4.42 -8.83
N SER A 75 12.79 4.59 -10.16
CA SER A 75 12.20 5.76 -10.83
C SER A 75 10.68 5.58 -10.97
N LEU A 76 9.92 6.19 -10.07
CA LEU A 76 8.46 6.12 -10.06
C LEU A 76 7.82 7.24 -10.88
N ARG A 77 6.69 6.93 -11.54
CA ARG A 77 5.83 7.92 -12.19
C ARG A 77 4.46 7.96 -11.54
N MET A 78 3.91 9.15 -11.41
CA MET A 78 2.51 9.31 -11.02
C MET A 78 1.61 9.00 -12.23
N SER A 79 0.63 8.11 -12.06
CA SER A 79 -0.32 7.81 -13.14
C SER A 79 -1.44 8.85 -13.16
N ALA A 80 -1.76 9.43 -14.32
CA ALA A 80 -2.85 10.41 -14.46
C ALA A 80 -4.24 9.83 -14.11
N VAL A 81 -4.41 8.50 -14.18
CA VAL A 81 -5.64 7.79 -13.80
C VAL A 81 -5.92 7.86 -12.29
N ALA A 82 -4.89 8.08 -11.46
CA ALA A 82 -5.01 8.26 -10.02
C ALA A 82 -5.67 9.58 -9.63
N LEU A 83 -5.42 10.64 -10.40
CA LEU A 83 -5.86 12.00 -10.11
C LEU A 83 -7.37 12.19 -10.36
N SER A 84 -8.02 11.27 -11.10
CA SER A 84 -9.45 11.36 -11.43
C SER A 84 -10.37 10.55 -10.51
N GLY A 85 -9.87 9.96 -9.43
CA GLY A 85 -10.70 9.18 -8.49
C GLY A 85 -11.24 7.86 -9.05
N GLY A 86 -10.66 7.35 -10.15
CA GLY A 86 -11.14 6.17 -10.88
C GLY A 86 -10.86 4.81 -10.22
N ASN A 87 -10.07 4.77 -9.14
CA ASN A 87 -9.76 3.54 -8.41
C ASN A 87 -10.69 3.28 -7.22
N ALA A 88 -11.69 4.13 -6.99
CA ALA A 88 -12.56 3.98 -5.84
C ALA A 88 -13.48 2.76 -5.98
N CYS A 89 -13.35 1.79 -5.08
CA CYS A 89 -14.42 0.81 -4.87
C CYS A 89 -15.68 1.52 -4.36
N ALA A 90 -16.85 1.03 -4.82
CA ALA A 90 -18.17 1.59 -4.56
C ALA A 90 -18.53 1.61 -3.06
#